data_AF-A0A085BL83-F1
#
_entry.id   AF-A0A085BL83-F1
#
_cell.length_a   1.000
_cell.length_b   1.000
_cell.length_c   1.000
_cell.angle_alpha   90.00
_cell.angle_beta   90.00
_cell.angle_gamma   90.00
#
_symmetry.space_group_name_H-M   'P 1'
#
loop_
_entity.id
_entity.type
_entity.pdbx_description
1 polymer ?
#
loop_
_entity_poly.entity_id
_entity_poly.type
_entity_poly.pdbx_seq_one_letter_code
_entity_poly.pdbx_strand_id
1 'polypeptide(L)'
;MFDFVPVEFYTNIQYYALLFIAVLMLFHSLMYDVRDEQSINFFNYFGYFVVILFTLYIGQRQVSGRFGDTVNYDSAYKLLLQGKEMKVEKDYLFNYLMIFCSKFMSVRGFFQLVDVLYVLPCFLFSRKYFGRYWFFAMFMFLGSFSFWTYGVNGLRNGLGTAFFVLGLYFYERKWWMYVCFLVSYFMHASLIIPIAAFFVAGIYKNPRIYLYIWLAAIPLSLAGGSSWTTFFSTLGFEDRTQGYLTGGEAEYNVQFSKIGFRWDFLMYSAFAVFAGWYFIFKKKITDIFYIHLFGIYIVANAFWILVITASFSNRFAYLSWFLMPVVIAYPMFRYKIWEDQYKIFGIVMFLYFMFTFYMNVVLL
;
A
#
# COMPACT_ATOMS: atom_id res chain seq x y z
N MET A 1 -3.42 12.44 22.01
CA MET A 1 -2.63 13.61 21.52
C MET A 1 -3.45 14.44 20.55
N PHE A 2 -4.13 13.81 19.58
CA PHE A 2 -5.02 14.50 18.63
C PHE A 2 -6.51 14.37 18.99
N ASP A 3 -6.82 14.18 20.28
CA ASP A 3 -8.20 13.99 20.76
C ASP A 3 -9.06 15.27 20.60
N PHE A 4 -8.42 16.42 20.38
CA PHE A 4 -9.09 17.69 20.07
C PHE A 4 -9.66 17.75 18.65
N VAL A 5 -9.26 16.85 17.75
CA VAL A 5 -9.80 16.76 16.39
C VAL A 5 -11.02 15.85 16.40
N PRO A 6 -12.23 16.31 16.04
CA PRO A 6 -13.40 15.44 15.98
C PRO A 6 -13.18 14.29 14.99
N VAL A 7 -13.65 13.10 15.35
CA VAL A 7 -13.35 11.88 14.59
C VAL A 7 -13.96 11.90 13.18
N GLU A 8 -15.04 12.66 13.00
CA GLU A 8 -15.71 12.94 11.73
C GLU A 8 -14.78 13.59 10.71
N PHE A 9 -13.91 14.50 11.17
CA PHE A 9 -13.02 15.27 10.31
C PHE A 9 -11.62 14.67 10.20
N TYR A 10 -11.29 13.67 11.04
CA TYR A 10 -9.94 13.15 11.20
C TYR A 10 -9.32 12.65 9.88
N THR A 11 -10.08 11.87 9.11
CA THR A 11 -9.64 11.36 7.80
C THR A 11 -9.55 12.48 6.75
N ASN A 12 -10.53 13.38 6.72
CA ASN A 12 -10.55 14.49 5.76
C ASN A 12 -9.38 15.44 5.97
N ILE A 13 -9.06 15.77 7.23
CA ILE A 13 -7.91 16.62 7.59
C ILE A 13 -6.61 16.03 7.04
N GLN A 14 -6.41 14.72 7.13
CA GLN A 14 -5.25 14.07 6.53
C GLN A 14 -5.21 14.25 5.01
N TYR A 15 -6.32 14.03 4.30
CA TYR A 15 -6.34 14.19 2.85
C TYR A 15 -6.16 15.64 2.39
N TYR A 16 -6.71 16.63 3.12
CA TYR A 16 -6.46 18.03 2.84
C TYR A 16 -5.00 18.44 3.14
N ALA A 17 -4.40 17.90 4.20
CA ALA A 17 -2.97 18.11 4.47
C ALA A 17 -2.09 17.53 3.35
N LEU A 18 -2.40 16.32 2.86
CA LEU A 18 -1.71 15.72 1.71
C LEU A 18 -1.96 16.52 0.43
N LEU A 19 -3.16 17.07 0.21
CA LEU A 19 -3.45 17.93 -0.94
C LEU A 19 -2.59 19.20 -0.90
N PHE A 20 -2.48 19.85 0.24
CA PHE A 20 -1.61 21.00 0.41
C PHE A 20 -0.16 20.67 0.05
N ILE A 21 0.35 19.53 0.54
CA ILE A 21 1.70 19.06 0.21
C ILE A 21 1.83 18.75 -1.29
N ALA A 22 0.84 18.11 -1.91
CA ALA A 22 0.82 17.80 -3.34
C ALA A 22 0.89 19.07 -4.19
N VAL A 23 0.09 20.09 -3.84
CA VAL A 23 0.06 21.39 -4.50
C VAL A 23 1.39 22.12 -4.33
N LEU A 24 1.97 22.10 -3.11
CA LEU A 24 3.29 22.66 -2.85
C LEU A 24 4.36 21.99 -3.72
N MET A 25 4.38 20.66 -3.79
CA MET A 25 5.30 19.90 -4.64
C MET A 25 5.10 20.21 -6.13
N LEU A 26 3.85 20.36 -6.58
CA LEU A 26 3.54 20.74 -7.96
C LEU A 26 4.07 22.13 -8.29
N PHE A 27 3.74 23.16 -7.50
CA PHE A 27 4.23 24.52 -7.73
C PHE A 27 5.76 24.57 -7.71
N HIS A 28 6.37 23.89 -6.75
CA HIS A 28 7.82 23.84 -6.65
C HIS A 28 8.45 23.15 -7.87
N SER A 29 7.82 22.11 -8.40
CA SER A 29 8.30 21.44 -9.61
C SER A 29 8.17 22.27 -10.88
N LEU A 30 7.24 23.23 -10.90
CA LEU A 30 6.99 24.14 -12.02
C LEU A 30 8.00 25.30 -12.05
N MET A 31 8.42 25.75 -10.87
CA MET A 31 9.28 26.94 -10.73
C MET A 31 10.78 26.62 -10.73
N TYR A 32 11.18 25.43 -10.29
CA TYR A 32 12.59 25.07 -10.06
C TYR A 32 13.04 23.90 -10.94
N ASP A 33 14.36 23.71 -11.07
CA ASP A 33 14.98 22.55 -11.72
C ASP A 33 15.19 21.41 -10.72
N VAL A 34 15.18 20.15 -11.19
CA VAL A 34 15.42 18.96 -10.36
C VAL A 34 16.82 18.94 -9.72
N ARG A 35 17.72 19.82 -10.15
CA ARG A 35 19.07 19.98 -9.61
C ARG A 35 19.18 21.11 -8.59
N ASP A 36 18.13 21.91 -8.40
CA ASP A 36 18.13 23.00 -7.43
C ASP A 36 18.31 22.42 -6.01
N GLU A 37 19.42 22.75 -5.37
CA GLU A 37 19.76 22.18 -4.08
C GLU A 37 18.89 22.74 -2.95
N GLN A 38 18.48 24.01 -3.02
CA GLN A 38 17.65 24.64 -1.99
C GLN A 38 16.27 23.99 -1.96
N SER A 39 15.67 23.81 -3.14
CA SER A 39 14.44 23.06 -3.38
C SER A 39 14.47 21.67 -2.75
N ILE A 40 15.50 20.89 -3.10
CA ILE A 40 15.61 19.49 -2.70
C ILE A 40 15.86 19.40 -1.19
N ASN A 41 16.72 20.27 -0.64
CA ASN A 41 17.00 20.31 0.78
C ASN A 41 15.76 20.70 1.59
N PHE A 42 14.97 21.67 1.11
CA PHE A 42 13.67 22.00 1.72
C PHE A 42 12.79 20.76 1.83
N PHE A 43 12.55 20.04 0.73
CA PHE A 43 11.73 18.82 0.75
C PHE A 43 12.35 17.68 1.55
N ASN A 44 13.68 17.61 1.66
CA ASN A 44 14.36 16.63 2.49
C ASN A 44 14.04 16.86 3.97
N TYR A 45 14.23 18.09 4.48
CA TYR A 45 13.93 18.42 5.88
C TYR A 45 12.42 18.42 6.17
N PHE A 46 11.64 19.05 5.30
CA PHE A 46 10.19 19.05 5.39
C PHE A 46 9.63 17.63 5.39
N GLY A 47 10.23 16.73 4.60
CA GLY A 47 9.83 15.34 4.55
C GLY A 47 9.95 14.61 5.87
N TYR A 48 11.02 14.85 6.65
CA TYR A 48 11.16 14.26 7.98
C TYR A 48 10.04 14.72 8.92
N PHE A 49 9.74 16.02 8.91
CA PHE A 49 8.63 16.57 9.68
C PHE A 49 7.29 15.91 9.27
N VAL A 50 7.01 15.81 7.97
CA VAL A 50 5.78 15.17 7.46
C VAL A 50 5.69 13.72 7.88
N VAL A 51 6.76 12.93 7.73
CA VAL A 51 6.75 11.51 8.12
C VAL A 51 6.48 11.35 9.61
N ILE A 52 7.20 12.10 10.46
CA ILE A 52 7.00 12.05 11.92
C ILE A 52 5.58 12.45 12.28
N LEU A 53 5.09 13.57 11.73
CA LEU A 53 3.75 14.07 11.99
C LEU A 53 2.67 13.06 11.59
N PHE A 54 2.76 12.49 10.39
CA PHE A 54 1.77 11.52 9.90
C PHE A 54 1.84 10.21 10.67
N THR A 55 3.03 9.71 11.02
CA THR A 55 3.16 8.53 11.87
C THR A 55 2.54 8.74 13.26
N LEU A 56 2.72 9.93 13.85
CA LEU A 56 2.06 10.29 15.11
C LEU A 56 0.56 10.47 14.92
N TYR A 57 0.12 11.10 13.83
CA TYR A 57 -1.29 11.35 13.55
C TYR A 57 -2.08 10.06 13.35
N ILE A 58 -1.54 9.10 12.61
CA ILE A 58 -2.20 7.79 12.45
C ILE A 58 -2.14 7.02 13.79
N GLY A 59 -0.98 6.99 14.46
CA GLY A 59 -0.75 6.20 15.68
C GLY A 59 -1.47 6.67 16.92
N GLN A 60 -1.62 7.99 17.11
CA GLN A 60 -2.31 8.61 18.23
C GLN A 60 -3.78 8.93 17.95
N ARG A 61 -4.36 8.35 16.88
CA ARG A 61 -5.78 8.54 16.55
C ARG A 61 -6.71 8.04 17.65
N GLN A 62 -7.94 8.54 17.63
CA GLN A 62 -9.01 8.04 18.49
C GLN A 62 -9.46 6.63 18.08
N VAL A 63 -10.02 5.87 19.02
CA VAL A 63 -10.65 4.59 18.70
C VAL A 63 -12.08 4.85 18.26
N SER A 64 -12.42 4.50 17.03
CA SER A 64 -13.77 4.73 16.47
C SER A 64 -14.08 3.74 15.36
N GLY A 65 -15.35 3.38 15.21
CA GLY A 65 -15.84 2.52 14.12
C GLY A 65 -15.63 3.12 12.73
N ARG A 66 -15.43 4.45 12.64
CA ARG A 66 -15.02 5.12 11.38
C ARG A 66 -13.67 4.63 10.85
N PHE A 67 -12.85 4.05 11.71
CA PHE A 67 -11.56 3.45 11.37
C PHE A 67 -11.63 1.94 11.15
N GLY A 68 -12.83 1.39 10.92
CA GLY A 68 -13.05 -0.03 10.63
C GLY A 68 -12.54 -0.92 11.77
N ASP A 69 -11.63 -1.85 11.46
CA ASP A 69 -11.18 -2.85 12.43
C ASP A 69 -10.39 -2.29 13.63
N THR A 70 -10.04 -0.99 13.68
CA THR A 70 -9.42 -0.37 14.87
C THR A 70 -10.16 -0.73 16.17
N VAL A 71 -11.50 -0.72 16.16
CA VAL A 71 -12.32 -1.04 17.35
C VAL A 71 -12.16 -2.50 17.76
N ASN A 72 -12.05 -3.40 16.78
CA ASN A 72 -11.84 -4.83 17.03
C ASN A 72 -10.47 -5.08 17.66
N TYR A 73 -9.43 -4.39 17.17
CA TYR A 73 -8.09 -4.46 17.76
C TYR A 73 -8.03 -3.84 19.17
N ASP A 74 -8.68 -2.70 19.39
CA ASP A 74 -8.76 -2.08 20.73
C ASP A 74 -9.46 -3.00 21.72
N SER A 75 -10.59 -3.60 21.33
CA SER A 75 -11.35 -4.53 22.17
C SER A 75 -10.52 -5.76 22.53
N ALA A 76 -9.86 -6.38 21.54
CA ALA A 76 -8.97 -7.52 21.78
C ALA A 76 -7.81 -7.15 22.71
N TYR A 77 -7.20 -5.98 22.51
CA TYR A 77 -6.08 -5.51 23.33
C TYR A 77 -6.49 -5.23 24.77
N LYS A 78 -7.67 -4.65 24.99
CA LYS A 78 -8.22 -4.41 26.34
C LYS A 78 -8.46 -5.70 27.11
N LEU A 79 -8.89 -6.77 26.43
CA LEU A 79 -9.02 -8.09 27.06
C LEU A 79 -7.65 -8.64 27.50
N LEU A 80 -6.61 -8.46 26.69
CA LEU A 80 -5.23 -8.84 27.07
C LEU A 80 -4.73 -8.04 28.28
N LEU A 81 -5.01 -6.74 28.34
CA LEU A 81 -4.67 -5.89 29.50
C LEU A 81 -5.37 -6.34 30.79
N GLN A 82 -6.55 -6.97 30.68
CA GLN A 82 -7.28 -7.57 31.80
C GLN A 82 -6.74 -8.97 32.19
N GLY A 83 -5.66 -9.44 31.56
CA GLY A 83 -5.06 -10.73 31.84
C GLY A 83 -5.77 -11.92 31.18
N LYS A 84 -6.70 -11.67 30.24
CA LYS A 84 -7.33 -12.76 29.50
C LYS A 84 -6.36 -13.34 28.48
N GLU A 85 -6.35 -14.67 28.38
CA GLU A 85 -5.57 -15.36 27.37
C GLU A 85 -6.19 -15.20 25.98
N MET A 86 -5.34 -14.99 24.97
CA MET A 86 -5.73 -14.99 23.57
C MET A 86 -5.24 -16.27 22.91
N LYS A 87 -6.16 -17.03 22.33
CA LYS A 87 -5.83 -18.18 21.50
C LYS A 87 -5.27 -17.70 20.15
N VAL A 88 -3.99 -17.94 19.90
CA VAL A 88 -3.32 -17.56 18.64
C VAL A 88 -3.45 -18.69 17.63
N GLU A 89 -4.39 -18.56 16.71
CA GLU A 89 -4.61 -19.55 15.65
C GLU A 89 -4.05 -19.11 14.28
N LYS A 90 -3.94 -17.79 14.08
CA LYS A 90 -3.68 -17.14 12.77
C LYS A 90 -2.88 -15.85 12.98
N ASP A 91 -2.33 -15.27 11.91
CA ASP A 91 -1.54 -14.02 11.94
C ASP A 91 -0.53 -14.01 13.11
N TYR A 92 0.22 -15.12 13.24
CA TYR A 92 0.96 -15.47 14.45
C TYR A 92 1.82 -14.32 14.98
N LEU A 93 2.61 -13.70 14.11
CA LEU A 93 3.55 -12.67 14.53
C LEU A 93 2.83 -11.41 15.02
N PHE A 94 1.71 -11.04 14.39
CA PHE A 94 0.92 -9.89 14.82
C PHE A 94 0.26 -10.13 16.18
N ASN A 95 -0.35 -11.29 16.38
CA ASN A 95 -1.01 -11.60 17.66
C ASN A 95 0.01 -11.76 18.79
N TYR A 96 1.17 -12.38 18.55
CA TYR A 96 2.24 -12.42 19.55
C TYR A 96 2.82 -11.04 19.84
N LEU A 97 2.95 -10.16 18.83
CA LEU A 97 3.32 -8.76 19.04
C LEU A 97 2.31 -8.06 19.95
N MET A 98 1.00 -8.27 19.71
CA MET A 98 -0.06 -7.70 20.53
C MET A 98 0.04 -8.17 22.00
N ILE A 99 0.17 -9.49 22.21
CA ILE A 99 0.33 -10.09 23.54
C ILE A 99 1.58 -9.53 24.24
N PHE A 100 2.71 -9.50 23.54
CA PHE A 100 3.96 -8.99 24.09
C PHE A 100 3.83 -7.53 24.52
N CYS A 101 3.29 -6.67 23.66
CA CYS A 101 3.08 -5.26 23.95
C CYS A 101 2.12 -5.05 25.12
N SER A 102 1.05 -5.84 25.22
CA SER A 102 0.04 -5.68 26.29
C SER A 102 0.61 -5.80 27.70
N LYS A 103 1.80 -6.40 27.86
CA LYS A 103 2.47 -6.54 29.16
C LYS A 103 3.06 -5.23 29.70
N PHE A 104 3.29 -4.23 28.86
CA PHE A 104 4.03 -3.02 29.27
C PHE A 104 3.61 -1.72 28.59
N MET A 105 2.67 -1.74 27.63
CA MET A 105 2.19 -0.50 26.99
C MET A 105 0.66 -0.46 26.89
N SER A 106 0.14 0.76 26.76
CA SER A 106 -1.30 0.99 26.53
C SER A 106 -1.69 0.69 25.08
N VAL A 107 -3.00 0.60 24.80
CA VAL A 107 -3.52 0.44 23.44
C VAL A 107 -3.00 1.53 22.50
N ARG A 108 -2.97 2.78 22.96
CA ARG A 108 -2.44 3.92 22.17
C ARG A 108 -0.94 3.76 21.88
N GLY A 109 -0.17 3.26 22.85
CA GLY A 109 1.24 2.93 22.64
C GLY A 109 1.42 1.82 21.59
N PHE A 110 0.55 0.81 21.62
CA PHE A 110 0.56 -0.27 20.65
C PHE A 110 0.21 0.21 19.23
N PHE A 111 -0.85 1.01 19.05
CA PHE A 111 -1.17 1.57 17.73
C PHE A 111 -0.05 2.47 17.21
N GLN A 112 0.59 3.26 18.09
CA GLN A 112 1.76 4.04 17.70
C GLN A 112 2.92 3.18 17.21
N LEU A 113 3.21 2.08 17.91
CA LEU A 113 4.26 1.15 17.49
C LEU A 113 3.91 0.50 16.14
N VAL A 114 2.66 0.08 15.96
CA VAL A 114 2.19 -0.48 14.69
C VAL A 114 2.36 0.52 13.55
N ASP A 115 1.99 1.78 13.75
CA ASP A 115 2.14 2.80 12.70
C ASP A 115 3.60 3.17 12.45
N VAL A 116 4.48 3.12 13.46
CA VAL A 116 5.94 3.22 13.24
C VAL A 116 6.43 2.06 12.37
N LEU A 117 6.05 0.82 12.69
CA LEU A 117 6.43 -0.36 11.92
C LEU A 117 5.81 -0.39 10.51
N TYR A 118 4.68 0.28 10.31
CA TYR A 118 4.04 0.43 9.00
C TYR A 118 4.77 1.46 8.12
N VAL A 119 5.09 2.63 8.68
CA VAL A 119 5.66 3.77 7.92
C VAL A 119 7.17 3.62 7.70
N LEU A 120 7.90 3.07 8.69
CA LEU A 120 9.36 3.01 8.66
C LEU A 120 9.92 2.24 7.45
N PRO A 121 9.40 1.05 7.07
CA PRO A 121 9.86 0.37 5.86
C PRO A 121 9.71 1.19 4.57
N CYS A 122 8.59 1.89 4.39
CA CYS A 122 8.37 2.77 3.25
C CYS A 122 9.39 3.93 3.22
N PHE A 123 9.68 4.51 4.40
CA PHE A 123 10.70 5.53 4.54
C PHE A 123 12.11 5.00 4.21
N LEU A 124 12.52 3.87 4.78
CA LEU A 124 13.82 3.25 4.53
C LEU A 124 14.01 2.89 3.04
N PHE A 125 12.97 2.31 2.43
CA PHE A 125 12.94 2.03 1.00
C PHE A 125 13.14 3.30 0.18
N SER A 126 12.38 4.35 0.50
CA SER A 126 12.46 5.65 -0.18
C SER A 126 13.87 6.26 -0.06
N ARG A 127 14.47 6.22 1.13
CA ARG A 127 15.83 6.71 1.37
C ARG A 127 16.87 5.97 0.55
N LYS A 128 16.81 4.63 0.52
CA LYS A 128 17.78 3.80 -0.21
C LYS A 128 17.70 4.02 -1.72
N TYR A 129 16.50 4.00 -2.29
CA TYR A 129 16.36 3.97 -3.74
C TYR A 129 16.34 5.35 -4.40
N PHE A 130 15.97 6.40 -3.65
CA PHE A 130 15.76 7.74 -4.21
C PHE A 130 16.72 8.80 -3.66
N GLY A 131 17.53 8.46 -2.64
CA GLY A 131 18.58 9.35 -2.13
C GLY A 131 18.05 10.70 -1.68
N ARG A 132 18.57 11.80 -2.27
CA ARG A 132 18.11 13.16 -1.95
C ARG A 132 16.65 13.45 -2.34
N TYR A 133 16.06 12.64 -3.22
CA TYR A 133 14.67 12.76 -3.66
C TYR A 133 13.71 11.85 -2.87
N TRP A 134 14.15 11.27 -1.75
CA TRP A 134 13.37 10.30 -0.99
C TRP A 134 11.97 10.76 -0.61
N PHE A 135 11.79 12.06 -0.31
CA PHE A 135 10.50 12.57 0.13
C PHE A 135 9.43 12.46 -0.96
N PHE A 136 9.80 12.62 -2.23
CA PHE A 136 8.87 12.47 -3.35
C PHE A 136 8.30 11.05 -3.45
N ALA A 137 9.16 10.03 -3.31
CA ALA A 137 8.71 8.64 -3.26
C ALA A 137 7.90 8.34 -2.00
N MET A 138 8.32 8.88 -0.85
CA MET A 138 7.59 8.72 0.40
C MET A 138 6.19 9.35 0.33
N PHE A 139 6.08 10.53 -0.28
CA PHE A 139 4.80 11.18 -0.51
C PHE A 139 3.87 10.32 -1.38
N MET A 140 4.40 9.66 -2.43
CA MET A 140 3.58 8.73 -3.22
C MET A 140 3.08 7.55 -2.37
N PHE A 141 3.86 7.04 -1.41
CA PHE A 141 3.34 6.07 -0.45
C PHE A 141 2.20 6.66 0.39
N LEU A 142 2.44 7.79 1.07
CA LEU A 142 1.45 8.45 1.93
C LEU A 142 0.14 8.81 1.19
N GLY A 143 0.27 9.25 -0.06
CA GLY A 143 -0.82 9.64 -0.94
C GLY A 143 -1.51 8.49 -1.68
N SER A 144 -1.05 7.24 -1.49
CA SER A 144 -1.67 6.08 -2.11
C SER A 144 -3.04 5.80 -1.54
N PHE A 145 -3.97 5.40 -2.40
CA PHE A 145 -5.36 5.17 -2.03
C PHE A 145 -5.54 4.22 -0.83
N SER A 146 -4.73 3.17 -0.75
CA SER A 146 -4.81 2.18 0.33
C SER A 146 -4.04 2.53 1.61
N PHE A 147 -3.20 3.58 1.60
CA PHE A 147 -2.24 3.82 2.69
C PHE A 147 -2.92 4.13 4.02
N TRP A 148 -3.85 5.09 4.02
CA TRP A 148 -4.63 5.45 5.20
C TRP A 148 -5.46 4.25 5.72
N THR A 149 -6.17 3.55 4.82
CA THR A 149 -6.99 2.40 5.19
C THR A 149 -6.17 1.28 5.81
N TYR A 150 -4.92 1.09 5.40
CA TYR A 150 -4.01 0.13 6.03
C TYR A 150 -3.49 0.58 7.39
N GLY A 151 -3.29 1.89 7.60
CA GLY A 151 -2.91 2.42 8.91
C GLY A 151 -4.02 2.34 9.96
N VAL A 152 -5.30 2.37 9.55
CA VAL A 152 -6.40 2.45 10.52
C VAL A 152 -7.34 1.23 10.52
N ASN A 153 -7.64 0.65 9.37
CA ASN A 153 -8.57 -0.48 9.26
C ASN A 153 -7.79 -1.78 9.11
N GLY A 154 -7.10 -1.98 7.99
CA GLY A 154 -6.37 -3.21 7.70
C GLY A 154 -4.98 -3.32 8.33
N LEU A 155 -4.81 -3.03 9.62
CA LEU A 155 -3.51 -2.90 10.32
C LEU A 155 -2.54 -4.07 10.05
N ARG A 156 -3.02 -5.32 10.15
CA ARG A 156 -2.22 -6.53 9.85
C ARG A 156 -1.72 -6.57 8.42
N ASN A 157 -2.61 -6.28 7.46
CA ASN A 157 -2.28 -6.29 6.04
C ASN A 157 -1.33 -5.14 5.72
N GLY A 158 -1.56 -3.96 6.30
CA GLY A 158 -0.66 -2.82 6.25
C GLY A 158 0.77 -3.20 6.70
N LEU A 159 0.91 -3.78 7.89
CA LEU A 159 2.20 -4.28 8.38
C LEU A 159 2.81 -5.32 7.45
N GLY A 160 2.03 -6.30 7.00
CA GLY A 160 2.47 -7.30 6.03
C GLY A 160 3.07 -6.65 4.78
N THR A 161 2.39 -5.68 4.18
CA THR A 161 2.89 -4.95 3.00
C THR A 161 4.13 -4.12 3.31
N ALA A 162 4.22 -3.49 4.49
CA ALA A 162 5.40 -2.73 4.90
C ALA A 162 6.63 -3.64 5.04
N PHE A 163 6.49 -4.82 5.67
CA PHE A 163 7.58 -5.80 5.73
C PHE A 163 7.93 -6.39 4.35
N PHE A 164 6.96 -6.50 3.43
CA PHE A 164 7.27 -6.84 2.04
C PHE A 164 8.14 -5.77 1.38
N VAL A 165 7.78 -4.49 1.54
CA VAL A 165 8.60 -3.35 1.07
C VAL A 165 9.99 -3.36 1.72
N LEU A 166 10.10 -3.72 3.01
CA LEU A 166 11.39 -3.90 3.67
C LEU A 166 12.20 -5.06 3.05
N GLY A 167 11.54 -6.14 2.64
CA GLY A 167 12.17 -7.21 1.87
C GLY A 167 12.76 -6.70 0.57
N LEU A 168 12.02 -5.87 -0.18
CA LEU A 168 12.52 -5.21 -1.38
C LEU A 168 13.67 -4.24 -1.07
N TYR A 169 13.67 -3.57 0.08
CA TYR A 169 14.84 -2.79 0.54
C TYR A 169 16.08 -3.68 0.64
N PHE A 170 15.96 -4.92 1.07
CA PHE A 170 17.04 -5.89 1.13
C PHE A 170 17.24 -6.73 -0.14
N TYR A 171 16.76 -6.29 -1.30
CA TYR A 171 16.75 -7.09 -2.54
C TYR A 171 18.09 -7.77 -2.90
N GLU A 172 19.22 -7.09 -2.65
CA GLU A 172 20.57 -7.63 -2.89
C GLU A 172 21.05 -8.59 -1.78
N ARG A 173 20.54 -8.42 -0.55
CA ARG A 173 20.85 -9.25 0.63
C ARG A 173 19.78 -10.31 0.81
N LYS A 174 19.86 -11.37 0.00
CA LYS A 174 18.81 -12.40 -0.15
C LYS A 174 18.31 -12.99 1.17
N TRP A 175 19.21 -13.27 2.12
CA TRP A 175 18.82 -13.77 3.45
C TRP A 175 17.85 -12.83 4.15
N TRP A 176 18.20 -11.54 4.30
CA TRP A 176 17.36 -10.54 4.96
C TRP A 176 16.07 -10.26 4.19
N MET A 177 16.12 -10.30 2.86
CA MET A 177 14.93 -10.19 2.02
C MET A 177 13.92 -11.31 2.32
N TYR A 178 14.35 -12.57 2.33
CA TYR A 178 13.47 -13.70 2.61
C TYR A 178 12.96 -13.73 4.05
N VAL A 179 13.79 -13.32 5.03
CA VAL A 179 13.32 -13.12 6.42
C VAL A 179 12.20 -12.09 6.47
N CYS A 180 12.32 -10.97 5.76
CA CYS A 180 11.26 -9.96 5.71
C CYS A 180 9.98 -10.48 5.02
N PHE A 181 10.10 -11.32 3.98
CA PHE A 181 8.92 -11.96 3.37
C PHE A 181 8.26 -12.98 4.30
N LEU A 182 9.04 -13.73 5.07
CA LEU A 182 8.50 -14.63 6.08
C LEU A 182 7.75 -13.86 7.17
N VAL A 183 8.34 -12.77 7.66
CA VAL A 183 7.70 -11.83 8.60
C VAL A 183 6.42 -11.24 8.00
N SER A 184 6.46 -10.81 6.74
CA SER A 184 5.30 -10.29 6.00
C SER A 184 4.13 -11.29 5.99
N TYR A 185 4.40 -12.55 5.67
CA TYR A 185 3.41 -13.63 5.69
C TYR A 185 2.84 -13.90 7.10
N PHE A 186 3.69 -13.93 8.13
CA PHE A 186 3.22 -14.16 9.50
C PHE A 186 2.55 -12.94 10.16
N MET A 187 2.77 -11.73 9.62
CA MET A 187 1.94 -10.56 9.96
C MET A 187 0.55 -10.70 9.38
N HIS A 188 0.45 -11.16 8.12
CA HIS A 188 -0.83 -11.47 7.50
C HIS A 188 -0.70 -12.43 6.30
N ALA A 189 -1.46 -13.53 6.31
CA ALA A 189 -1.26 -14.63 5.37
C ALA A 189 -1.53 -14.27 3.90
N SER A 190 -2.39 -13.28 3.62
CA SER A 190 -2.71 -12.86 2.25
C SER A 190 -1.50 -12.29 1.48
N LEU A 191 -0.43 -11.92 2.17
CA LEU A 191 0.85 -11.53 1.57
C LEU A 191 1.53 -12.68 0.81
N ILE A 192 1.02 -13.90 0.92
CA ILE A 192 1.41 -15.00 0.03
C ILE A 192 1.22 -14.66 -1.44
N ILE A 193 0.23 -13.82 -1.80
CA ILE A 193 -0.02 -13.40 -3.19
C ILE A 193 1.15 -12.58 -3.75
N PRO A 194 1.56 -11.43 -3.17
CA PRO A 194 2.72 -10.69 -3.65
C PRO A 194 4.04 -11.46 -3.49
N ILE A 195 4.17 -12.36 -2.49
CA ILE A 195 5.34 -13.25 -2.37
C ILE A 195 5.39 -14.27 -3.51
N ALA A 196 4.28 -14.92 -3.86
CA ALA A 196 4.21 -15.81 -5.01
C ALA A 196 4.48 -15.04 -6.32
N ALA A 197 3.92 -13.83 -6.45
CA ALA A 197 4.20 -12.95 -7.58
C ALA A 197 5.70 -12.61 -7.70
N PHE A 198 6.42 -12.43 -6.59
CA PHE A 198 7.88 -12.30 -6.57
C PHE A 198 8.59 -13.53 -7.13
N PHE A 199 8.23 -14.74 -6.71
CA PHE A 199 8.87 -15.93 -7.27
C PHE A 199 8.54 -16.12 -8.76
N VAL A 200 7.28 -15.95 -9.15
CA VAL A 200 6.84 -16.08 -10.54
C VAL A 200 7.56 -15.07 -11.45
N ALA A 201 7.61 -13.80 -11.03
CA ALA A 201 8.29 -12.76 -11.79
C ALA A 201 9.82 -12.98 -11.83
N GLY A 202 10.40 -13.54 -10.76
CA GLY A 202 11.81 -13.92 -10.71
C GLY A 202 12.18 -15.04 -11.68
N ILE A 203 11.24 -15.96 -11.97
CA ILE A 203 11.41 -17.04 -12.96
C ILE A 203 11.17 -16.52 -14.38
N TYR A 204 10.02 -15.89 -14.62
CA TYR A 204 9.59 -15.46 -15.95
C TYR A 204 9.95 -14.00 -16.22
N LYS A 205 11.23 -13.68 -16.45
CA LYS A 205 11.75 -12.30 -16.56
C LYS A 205 11.40 -11.54 -17.86
N ASN A 206 10.27 -11.88 -18.51
CA ASN A 206 9.86 -11.26 -19.77
C ASN A 206 8.70 -10.27 -19.55
N PRO A 207 8.95 -8.95 -19.57
CA PRO A 207 7.92 -7.95 -19.29
C PRO A 207 6.79 -7.93 -20.32
N ARG A 208 6.99 -8.47 -21.53
CA ARG A 208 5.91 -8.57 -22.54
C ARG A 208 4.85 -9.56 -22.09
N ILE A 209 5.28 -10.68 -21.49
CA ILE A 209 4.38 -11.73 -20.99
C ILE A 209 3.54 -11.17 -19.85
N TYR A 210 4.13 -10.37 -18.95
CA TYR A 210 3.38 -9.74 -17.87
C TYR A 210 2.22 -8.89 -18.40
N LEU A 211 2.47 -8.04 -19.40
CA LEU A 211 1.41 -7.23 -20.02
C LEU A 211 0.32 -8.07 -20.67
N TYR A 212 0.68 -9.16 -21.36
CA TYR A 212 -0.31 -10.08 -21.92
C TYR A 212 -1.16 -10.76 -20.84
N ILE A 213 -0.56 -11.19 -19.73
CA ILE A 213 -1.28 -11.75 -18.58
C ILE A 213 -2.27 -10.73 -18.02
N TRP A 214 -1.83 -9.49 -17.83
CA TRP A 214 -2.69 -8.42 -17.31
C TRP A 214 -3.87 -8.11 -18.24
N LEU A 215 -3.59 -7.94 -19.54
CA LEU A 215 -4.62 -7.68 -20.54
C LEU A 215 -5.59 -8.85 -20.68
N ALA A 216 -5.12 -10.09 -20.60
CA ALA A 216 -5.97 -11.28 -20.65
C ALA A 216 -6.84 -11.43 -19.38
N ALA A 217 -6.37 -10.99 -18.22
CA ALA A 217 -7.14 -11.07 -16.98
C ALA A 217 -8.46 -10.28 -17.04
N ILE A 218 -8.53 -9.18 -17.80
CA ILE A 218 -9.73 -8.35 -17.93
C ILE A 218 -10.89 -9.11 -18.62
N PRO A 219 -10.77 -9.59 -19.88
CA PRO A 219 -11.82 -10.35 -20.53
C PRO A 219 -12.09 -11.68 -19.83
N LEU A 220 -11.07 -12.33 -19.26
CA LEU A 220 -11.27 -13.55 -18.46
C LEU A 220 -12.13 -13.28 -17.23
N SER A 221 -11.89 -12.18 -16.52
CA SER A 221 -12.69 -11.76 -15.37
C SER A 221 -14.13 -11.46 -15.78
N LEU A 222 -14.33 -10.72 -16.87
CA LEU A 222 -15.67 -10.42 -17.39
C LEU A 222 -16.44 -11.67 -17.82
N ALA A 223 -15.76 -12.63 -18.46
CA ALA A 223 -16.37 -13.88 -18.90
C ALA A 223 -16.66 -14.85 -17.75
N GLY A 224 -15.75 -14.96 -16.79
CA GLY A 224 -15.88 -15.90 -15.67
C GLY A 224 -16.73 -15.39 -14.51
N GLY A 225 -16.80 -14.07 -14.30
CA GLY A 225 -17.60 -13.45 -13.25
C GLY A 225 -17.35 -14.09 -11.88
N SER A 226 -18.42 -14.52 -11.20
CA SER A 226 -18.36 -15.20 -9.90
C SER A 226 -17.71 -16.58 -9.94
N SER A 227 -17.55 -17.21 -11.11
CA SER A 227 -16.90 -18.52 -11.24
C SER A 227 -15.45 -18.50 -10.76
N TRP A 228 -14.75 -17.37 -10.96
CA TRP A 228 -13.39 -17.19 -10.44
C TRP A 228 -13.38 -17.18 -8.92
N THR A 229 -14.28 -16.43 -8.30
CA THR A 229 -14.45 -16.37 -6.84
C THR A 229 -14.71 -17.76 -6.26
N THR A 230 -15.60 -18.54 -6.89
CA THR A 230 -15.85 -19.93 -6.52
C THR A 230 -14.61 -20.80 -6.70
N PHE A 231 -13.96 -20.76 -7.87
CA PHE A 231 -12.74 -21.53 -8.14
C PHE A 231 -11.66 -21.26 -7.09
N PHE A 232 -11.32 -20.00 -6.87
CA PHE A 232 -10.32 -19.62 -5.88
C PHE A 232 -10.73 -20.02 -4.46
N SER A 233 -12.01 -19.96 -4.10
CA SER A 233 -12.45 -20.44 -2.77
C SER A 233 -12.12 -21.93 -2.53
N THR A 234 -12.04 -22.76 -3.58
CA THR A 234 -11.71 -24.19 -3.48
C THR A 234 -10.21 -24.49 -3.33
N LEU A 235 -9.33 -23.52 -3.60
CA LEU A 235 -7.87 -23.71 -3.52
C LEU A 235 -7.32 -23.76 -2.07
N GLY A 236 -8.19 -23.90 -1.07
CA GLY A 236 -7.78 -24.00 0.33
C GLY A 236 -7.16 -22.72 0.89
N PHE A 237 -7.54 -21.55 0.37
CA PHE A 237 -7.19 -20.29 1.04
C PHE A 237 -7.78 -20.27 2.46
N GLU A 238 -7.08 -19.61 3.37
CA GLU A 238 -7.52 -19.44 4.75
C GLU A 238 -8.96 -18.86 4.83
N ASP A 239 -9.75 -19.32 5.81
CA ASP A 239 -11.19 -19.00 5.98
C ASP A 239 -11.53 -17.50 5.86
N ARG A 240 -10.61 -16.60 6.26
CA ARG A 240 -10.82 -15.15 6.12
C ARG A 240 -10.69 -14.66 4.69
N THR A 241 -9.71 -15.19 3.96
CA THR A 241 -9.54 -14.90 2.53
C THR A 241 -10.76 -15.42 1.76
N GLN A 242 -11.28 -16.59 2.15
CA GLN A 242 -12.56 -17.08 1.64
C GLN A 242 -13.73 -16.15 2.02
N GLY A 243 -13.80 -15.66 3.26
CA GLY A 243 -14.82 -14.70 3.68
C GLY A 243 -14.82 -13.40 2.87
N TYR A 244 -13.65 -12.93 2.41
CA TYR A 244 -13.55 -11.78 1.49
C TYR A 244 -14.10 -12.08 0.09
N LEU A 245 -14.01 -13.34 -0.35
CA LEU A 245 -14.54 -13.81 -1.63
C LEU A 245 -16.06 -13.99 -1.57
N THR A 246 -16.58 -14.60 -0.49
CA THR A 246 -18.00 -14.97 -0.35
C THR A 246 -18.87 -13.90 0.31
N GLY A 247 -18.27 -12.85 0.89
CA GLY A 247 -19.00 -11.72 1.48
C GLY A 247 -19.56 -11.99 2.88
N GLY A 248 -18.82 -12.71 3.73
CA GLY A 248 -19.27 -13.10 5.08
C GLY A 248 -19.81 -11.94 5.94
N GLU A 249 -20.59 -12.29 6.98
CA GLU A 249 -21.46 -11.48 7.87
C GLU A 249 -20.79 -10.31 8.65
N ALA A 250 -19.84 -9.59 8.07
CA ALA A 250 -19.27 -8.40 8.69
C ALA A 250 -20.14 -7.17 8.37
N GLU A 251 -21.16 -6.95 9.21
CA GLU A 251 -22.08 -5.79 9.22
C GLU A 251 -21.38 -4.40 9.19
N TYR A 252 -20.06 -4.33 9.43
CA TYR A 252 -19.33 -3.08 9.65
C TYR A 252 -18.51 -2.54 8.46
N ASN A 253 -18.50 -3.19 7.29
CA ASN A 253 -17.69 -2.74 6.14
C ASN A 253 -18.50 -2.20 4.93
N VAL A 254 -19.72 -1.70 5.17
CA VAL A 254 -20.65 -1.17 4.13
C VAL A 254 -20.05 0.00 3.32
N GLN A 255 -19.08 0.74 3.87
CA GLN A 255 -18.47 1.88 3.18
C GLN A 255 -17.68 1.51 1.90
N PHE A 256 -17.31 0.24 1.72
CA PHE A 256 -16.42 -0.18 0.63
C PHE A 256 -16.87 -1.44 -0.14
N SER A 257 -17.99 -2.07 0.24
CA SER A 257 -18.54 -3.19 -0.51
C SER A 257 -19.40 -2.68 -1.67
N LYS A 258 -18.91 -2.88 -2.89
CA LYS A 258 -19.71 -2.74 -4.11
C LYS A 258 -19.60 -4.05 -4.89
N ILE A 259 -20.75 -4.67 -5.17
CA ILE A 259 -20.84 -5.87 -5.99
C ILE A 259 -20.81 -5.42 -7.46
N GLY A 260 -19.97 -6.06 -8.29
CA GLY A 260 -19.83 -5.77 -9.71
C GLY A 260 -18.41 -5.40 -10.14
N PHE A 261 -18.21 -5.21 -11.45
CA PHE A 261 -16.89 -4.93 -12.00
C PHE A 261 -16.46 -3.49 -11.70
N ARG A 262 -15.36 -3.32 -10.95
CA ARG A 262 -14.86 -2.02 -10.47
C ARG A 262 -13.97 -1.33 -11.50
N TRP A 263 -14.60 -0.70 -12.49
CA TRP A 263 -13.90 0.05 -13.55
C TRP A 263 -13.06 1.21 -13.01
N ASP A 264 -13.53 1.89 -11.97
CA ASP A 264 -12.79 2.92 -11.22
C ASP A 264 -11.47 2.37 -10.68
N PHE A 265 -11.50 1.17 -10.10
CA PHE A 265 -10.33 0.52 -9.52
C PHE A 265 -9.39 -0.03 -10.59
N LEU A 266 -9.93 -0.56 -11.69
CA LEU A 266 -9.13 -0.99 -12.83
C LEU A 266 -8.41 0.20 -13.47
N MET A 267 -9.09 1.34 -13.60
CA MET A 267 -8.49 2.57 -14.09
C MET A 267 -7.34 3.04 -13.20
N TYR A 268 -7.53 3.03 -11.87
CA TYR A 268 -6.45 3.35 -10.93
C TYR A 268 -5.25 2.43 -11.07
N SER A 269 -5.47 1.10 -11.06
CA SER A 269 -4.37 0.14 -11.17
C SER A 269 -3.64 0.25 -12.52
N ALA A 270 -4.35 0.56 -13.60
CA ALA A 270 -3.76 0.76 -14.92
C ALA A 270 -2.67 1.86 -14.96
N PHE A 271 -2.63 2.81 -14.02
CA PHE A 271 -1.57 3.83 -13.97
C PHE A 271 -0.18 3.22 -13.79
N ALA A 272 -0.02 2.24 -12.90
CA ALA A 272 1.26 1.57 -12.70
C ALA A 272 1.60 0.61 -13.85
N VAL A 273 0.58 0.01 -14.48
CA VAL A 273 0.74 -0.79 -15.71
C VAL A 273 1.28 0.07 -16.84
N PHE A 274 0.66 1.23 -17.07
CA PHE A 274 1.05 2.20 -18.08
C PHE A 274 2.46 2.74 -17.82
N ALA A 275 2.78 3.11 -16.57
CA ALA A 275 4.11 3.54 -16.19
C ALA A 275 5.16 2.48 -16.50
N GLY A 276 4.90 1.23 -16.12
CA GLY A 276 5.74 0.08 -16.45
C GLY A 276 5.95 -0.10 -17.95
N TRP A 277 4.87 -0.11 -18.73
CA TRP A 277 4.94 -0.20 -20.18
C TRP A 277 5.79 0.94 -20.79
N TYR A 278 5.53 2.17 -20.37
CA TYR A 278 6.22 3.35 -20.86
C TYR A 278 7.72 3.29 -20.55
N PHE A 279 8.09 3.00 -19.31
CA PHE A 279 9.49 2.98 -18.89
C PHE A 279 10.27 1.80 -19.51
N ILE A 280 9.69 0.61 -19.53
CA ILE A 280 10.37 -0.59 -20.04
C ILE A 280 10.45 -0.58 -21.56
N PHE A 281 9.35 -0.32 -22.27
CA PHE A 281 9.30 -0.47 -23.73
C PHE A 281 9.59 0.83 -24.47
N LYS A 282 8.98 1.94 -24.06
CA LYS A 282 9.17 3.22 -24.76
C LYS A 282 10.51 3.86 -24.41
N LYS A 283 10.91 3.82 -23.14
CA LYS A 283 12.19 4.37 -22.65
C LYS A 283 13.32 3.33 -22.56
N LYS A 284 13.04 2.07 -22.90
CA LYS A 284 14.03 0.99 -22.99
C LYS A 284 14.83 0.78 -21.69
N ILE A 285 14.19 0.96 -20.53
CA ILE A 285 14.82 0.72 -19.24
C ILE A 285 14.91 -0.80 -19.02
N THR A 286 16.13 -1.30 -18.88
CA THR A 286 16.47 -2.73 -18.75
C THR A 286 16.91 -3.13 -17.34
N ASP A 287 16.65 -2.29 -16.34
CA ASP A 287 17.03 -2.55 -14.95
C ASP A 287 16.37 -3.80 -14.41
N ILE A 288 17.20 -4.72 -13.89
CA ILE A 288 16.77 -6.05 -13.45
C ILE A 288 15.83 -5.95 -12.25
N PHE A 289 16.12 -5.05 -11.30
CA PHE A 289 15.26 -4.86 -10.14
C PHE A 289 13.93 -4.26 -10.55
N TYR A 290 13.94 -3.27 -11.45
CA TYR A 290 12.72 -2.62 -11.92
C TYR A 290 11.82 -3.56 -12.74
N ILE A 291 12.38 -4.34 -13.67
CA ILE A 291 11.61 -5.33 -14.44
C ILE A 291 10.98 -6.36 -13.50
N HIS A 292 11.73 -6.81 -12.49
CA HIS A 292 11.23 -7.75 -11.50
C HIS A 292 10.11 -7.13 -10.64
N LEU A 293 10.32 -5.91 -10.15
CA LEU A 293 9.32 -5.14 -9.41
C LEU A 293 8.01 -4.98 -10.22
N PHE A 294 8.14 -4.61 -11.49
CA PHE A 294 7.01 -4.50 -12.40
C PHE A 294 6.28 -5.85 -12.56
N GLY A 295 7.03 -6.95 -12.69
CA GLY A 295 6.46 -8.30 -12.73
C GLY A 295 5.67 -8.67 -11.48
N ILE A 296 6.19 -8.38 -10.28
CA ILE A 296 5.48 -8.60 -9.01
C ILE A 296 4.13 -7.89 -9.04
N TYR A 297 4.16 -6.60 -9.37
CA TYR A 297 2.98 -5.77 -9.43
C TYR A 297 1.95 -6.34 -10.41
N ILE A 298 2.37 -6.66 -11.63
CA ILE A 298 1.46 -7.12 -12.68
C ILE A 298 0.84 -8.47 -12.35
N VAL A 299 1.63 -9.44 -11.86
CA VAL A 299 1.12 -10.77 -11.51
C VAL A 299 0.12 -10.69 -10.36
N ALA A 300 0.44 -9.92 -9.30
CA ALA A 300 -0.47 -9.71 -8.20
C ALA A 300 -1.74 -8.94 -8.62
N ASN A 301 -1.61 -7.95 -9.50
CA ASN A 301 -2.74 -7.16 -9.98
C ASN A 301 -3.63 -7.97 -10.93
N ALA A 302 -3.06 -8.80 -11.80
CA ALA A 302 -3.82 -9.70 -12.67
C ALA A 302 -4.64 -10.72 -11.87
N PHE A 303 -4.07 -11.27 -10.78
CA PHE A 303 -4.82 -12.10 -9.84
C PHE A 303 -6.03 -11.36 -9.27
N TRP A 304 -5.84 -10.12 -8.81
CA TRP A 304 -6.95 -9.31 -8.31
C TRP A 304 -8.02 -9.05 -9.38
N ILE A 305 -7.64 -8.75 -10.63
CA ILE A 305 -8.61 -8.51 -11.71
C ILE A 305 -9.54 -9.71 -11.88
N LEU A 306 -9.04 -10.94 -11.77
CA LEU A 306 -9.87 -12.15 -11.86
C LEU A 306 -10.94 -12.25 -10.75
N VAL A 307 -10.69 -11.65 -9.58
CA VAL A 307 -11.62 -11.65 -8.43
C VAL A 307 -12.23 -10.26 -8.16
N ILE A 308 -12.21 -9.35 -9.13
CA ILE A 308 -12.64 -7.96 -8.99
C ILE A 308 -14.11 -7.79 -8.58
N THR A 309 -14.95 -8.76 -8.95
CA THR A 309 -16.39 -8.79 -8.66
C THR A 309 -16.73 -9.23 -7.24
N ALA A 310 -15.75 -9.73 -6.47
CA ALA A 310 -15.94 -10.16 -5.09
C ALA A 310 -16.31 -8.99 -4.16
N SER A 311 -17.13 -9.25 -3.15
CA SER A 311 -17.69 -8.25 -2.23
C SER A 311 -16.62 -7.40 -1.51
N PHE A 312 -15.47 -7.99 -1.20
CA PHE A 312 -14.33 -7.30 -0.59
C PHE A 312 -13.11 -7.25 -1.52
N SER A 313 -13.33 -7.13 -2.84
CA SER A 313 -12.25 -7.11 -3.84
C SER A 313 -11.18 -6.05 -3.58
N ASN A 314 -11.52 -4.95 -2.92
CA ASN A 314 -10.57 -3.91 -2.50
C ASN A 314 -9.43 -4.48 -1.63
N ARG A 315 -9.73 -5.44 -0.74
CA ARG A 315 -8.73 -6.08 0.13
C ARG A 315 -7.70 -6.88 -0.67
N PHE A 316 -8.10 -7.44 -1.81
CA PHE A 316 -7.21 -8.10 -2.77
C PHE A 316 -6.48 -7.09 -3.66
N ALA A 317 -7.16 -6.03 -4.10
CA ALA A 317 -6.57 -4.97 -4.92
C ALA A 317 -5.32 -4.40 -4.24
N TYR A 318 -5.44 -4.15 -2.94
CA TYR A 318 -4.40 -3.55 -2.13
C TYR A 318 -3.12 -4.40 -2.04
N LEU A 319 -3.18 -5.71 -2.30
CA LEU A 319 -2.01 -6.61 -2.35
C LEU A 319 -1.15 -6.42 -3.60
N SER A 320 -1.59 -5.57 -4.53
CA SER A 320 -0.77 -5.06 -5.63
C SER A 320 -0.55 -3.55 -5.52
N TRP A 321 -1.56 -2.82 -5.04
CA TRP A 321 -1.54 -1.34 -5.06
C TRP A 321 -0.47 -0.73 -4.16
N PHE A 322 -0.08 -1.41 -3.08
CA PHE A 322 1.00 -0.92 -2.21
C PHE A 322 2.36 -0.79 -2.96
N LEU A 323 2.53 -1.46 -4.10
CA LEU A 323 3.72 -1.36 -4.94
C LEU A 323 3.62 -0.28 -6.02
N MET A 324 2.44 0.29 -6.28
CA MET A 324 2.26 1.33 -7.30
C MET A 324 3.19 2.53 -7.12
N PRO A 325 3.38 3.09 -5.91
CA PRO A 325 4.33 4.18 -5.69
C PRO A 325 5.72 3.85 -6.19
N VAL A 326 6.16 2.61 -5.93
CA VAL A 326 7.51 2.17 -6.30
C VAL A 326 7.62 1.95 -7.79
N VAL A 327 6.63 1.29 -8.41
CA VAL A 327 6.62 1.04 -9.86
C VAL A 327 6.63 2.34 -10.64
N ILE A 328 5.86 3.33 -10.21
CA ILE A 328 5.79 4.63 -10.90
C ILE A 328 7.05 5.45 -10.61
N ALA A 329 7.43 5.61 -9.35
CA ALA A 329 8.51 6.52 -8.96
C ALA A 329 9.91 6.00 -9.32
N TYR A 330 10.16 4.68 -9.25
CA TYR A 330 11.52 4.16 -9.33
C TYR A 330 12.29 4.63 -10.58
N PRO A 331 11.75 4.50 -11.80
CA PRO A 331 12.47 4.94 -12.99
C PRO A 331 12.59 6.45 -13.06
N MET A 332 11.55 7.17 -12.61
CA MET A 332 11.47 8.62 -12.61
C MET A 332 12.73 9.20 -11.95
N PHE A 333 13.06 8.79 -10.73
CA PHE A 333 14.17 9.39 -9.98
C PHE A 333 15.53 8.73 -10.19
N ARG A 334 15.61 7.62 -10.94
CA ARG A 334 16.87 6.92 -11.26
C ARG A 334 17.43 7.27 -12.63
N TYR A 335 16.57 7.66 -13.57
CA TYR A 335 16.97 7.93 -14.94
C TYR A 335 16.56 9.35 -15.35
N LYS A 336 17.39 10.00 -16.16
CA LYS A 336 16.98 11.21 -16.87
C LYS A 336 16.13 10.79 -18.08
N ILE A 337 14.82 11.03 -18.01
CA ILE A 337 13.81 10.51 -18.96
C ILE A 337 13.25 11.61 -19.85
N TRP A 338 13.13 12.82 -19.28
CA TRP A 338 12.53 14.00 -19.88
C TRP A 338 13.43 15.22 -19.68
N GLU A 339 13.31 16.20 -20.57
CA GLU A 339 14.00 17.50 -20.46
C GLU A 339 13.53 18.23 -19.20
N ASP A 340 12.22 18.48 -19.08
CA ASP A 340 11.55 19.06 -17.90
C ASP A 340 11.22 18.02 -16.82
N GLN A 341 12.23 17.26 -16.37
CA GLN A 341 12.06 16.13 -15.46
C GLN A 341 11.28 16.50 -14.18
N TYR A 342 11.60 17.62 -13.54
CA TYR A 342 10.96 18.00 -12.27
C TYR A 342 9.48 18.27 -12.47
N LYS A 343 9.13 19.11 -13.46
CA LYS A 343 7.74 19.45 -13.80
C LYS A 343 6.90 18.20 -14.03
N ILE A 344 7.42 17.27 -14.83
CA ILE A 344 6.71 16.03 -15.15
C ILE A 344 6.55 15.17 -13.90
N PHE A 345 7.54 15.11 -13.01
CA PHE A 345 7.37 14.43 -11.73
C PHE A 345 6.25 15.04 -10.91
N GLY A 346 6.26 16.36 -10.73
CA GLY A 346 5.25 17.07 -9.96
C GLY A 346 3.84 16.80 -10.48
N ILE A 347 3.67 16.85 -11.80
CA ILE A 347 2.40 16.53 -12.46
C ILE A 347 2.00 15.07 -12.21
N VAL A 348 2.90 14.11 -12.40
CA VAL A 348 2.61 12.68 -12.19
C VAL A 348 2.24 12.39 -10.73
N MET A 349 2.98 12.93 -9.76
CA MET A 349 2.69 12.76 -8.33
C MET A 349 1.37 13.41 -7.94
N PHE A 350 1.10 14.61 -8.46
CA PHE A 350 -0.17 15.30 -8.22
C PHE A 350 -1.35 14.51 -8.78
N LEU A 351 -1.29 14.08 -10.06
CA LEU A 351 -2.34 13.28 -10.68
C LEU A 351 -2.56 11.94 -9.97
N TYR A 352 -1.47 11.28 -9.55
CA TYR A 352 -1.55 10.05 -8.76
C TYR A 352 -2.30 10.26 -7.44
N PHE A 353 -1.96 11.31 -6.69
CA PHE A 353 -2.65 11.65 -5.44
C PHE A 353 -4.10 12.12 -5.66
N MET A 354 -4.37 12.84 -6.75
CA MET A 354 -5.71 13.36 -7.04
C MET A 354 -6.76 12.27 -7.20
N PHE A 355 -6.38 11.08 -7.68
CA PHE A 355 -7.29 9.92 -7.65
C PHE A 355 -7.69 9.59 -6.20
N THR A 356 -6.72 9.49 -5.29
CA THR A 356 -6.97 9.22 -3.87
C THR A 356 -7.85 10.28 -3.24
N PHE A 357 -7.55 11.56 -3.50
CA PHE A 357 -8.30 12.68 -2.98
C PHE A 357 -9.76 12.68 -3.49
N TYR A 358 -9.96 12.53 -4.79
CA TYR A 358 -11.28 12.48 -5.41
C TYR A 358 -12.14 11.36 -4.81
N MET A 359 -11.59 10.15 -4.72
CA MET A 359 -12.33 8.99 -4.21
C MET A 359 -12.67 9.10 -2.72
N ASN A 360 -11.83 9.76 -1.91
CA ASN A 360 -12.03 9.81 -0.46
C ASN A 360 -12.72 11.08 0.05
N VAL A 361 -12.69 12.17 -0.71
CA VAL A 361 -13.17 13.49 -0.24
C VAL A 361 -14.26 14.08 -1.13
N VAL A 362 -14.26 13.79 -2.43
CA VAL A 362 -15.22 14.37 -3.38
C VAL A 362 -16.40 13.42 -3.66
N LEU A 363 -16.14 12.12 -3.75
CA LEU A 363 -17.14 11.10 -4.08
C LEU A 363 -17.84 10.49 -2.85
N LEU A 364 -17.22 10.63 -1.66
CA LEU A 364 -17.74 10.22 -0.35
C LEU A 364 -18.58 11.34 0.27
#